data_AF-A0A7V4KN08-F1
#
_entry.id   AF-A0A7V4KN08-F1
#
_cell.length_a   1.000
_cell.length_b   1.000
_cell.length_c   1.000
_cell.angle_alpha   90.00
_cell.angle_beta   90.00
_cell.angle_gamma   90.00
#
_symmetry.space_group_name_H-M   'P 1'
#
loop_
_entity.id
_entity.type
_entity.pdbx_description
1 polymer ?
#
loop_
_entity_poly.entity_id
_entity_poly.type
_entity_poly.pdbx_seq_one_letter_code
_entity_poly.pdbx_strand_id
1 'polypeptide(L)'
;MAEPSAVPTIDQLLEERARYESWLAKLASAPVSTSPTVRERVERDYRGRLEQVMTQLRTHAESVRIELARQRKHHDELRVERTKAQEDFDEASLRNAVGEYEPAEWTRIADAATARLADLDARLDTVAREIHRLTDVQALVESKPPAPPAAAPAAAQPTPPPQPAVAAVPGLPTIPPV
;
A
#
# COMPACT_ATOMS: atom_id res chain seq x y z
N MET A 1 -28.74 -18.68 15.60
CA MET A 1 -28.10 -18.34 14.31
C MET A 1 -26.75 -17.77 14.63
N ALA A 2 -25.66 -18.43 14.21
CA ALA A 2 -24.32 -17.88 14.39
C ALA A 2 -24.12 -16.80 13.33
N GLU A 3 -23.78 -15.58 13.75
CA GLU A 3 -23.36 -14.52 12.83
C GLU A 3 -22.17 -15.02 12.02
N PRO A 4 -22.11 -14.80 10.70
CA PRO A 4 -20.91 -15.12 9.95
C PRO A 4 -19.80 -14.26 10.53
N SER A 5 -18.77 -14.87 11.14
CA SER A 5 -17.55 -14.16 11.49
C SER A 5 -17.10 -13.41 10.25
N ALA A 6 -17.34 -12.10 10.22
CA ALA A 6 -17.07 -11.28 9.06
C ALA A 6 -15.58 -11.43 8.76
N VAL A 7 -15.26 -11.90 7.55
CA VAL A 7 -13.87 -11.96 7.09
C VAL A 7 -13.34 -10.52 7.16
N PRO A 8 -12.28 -10.25 7.94
CA PRO A 8 -11.77 -8.90 8.10
C PRO A 8 -11.40 -8.31 6.74
N THR A 9 -11.70 -7.02 6.55
CA THR A 9 -11.38 -6.32 5.31
C THR A 9 -9.87 -6.13 5.17
N ILE A 10 -9.40 -5.85 3.95
CA ILE A 10 -7.97 -5.56 3.70
C ILE A 10 -7.50 -4.39 4.57
N ASP A 11 -8.30 -3.33 4.69
CA ASP A 11 -7.98 -2.18 5.53
C ASP A 11 -7.84 -2.56 7.01
N GLN A 12 -8.76 -3.39 7.53
CA GLN A 12 -8.68 -3.90 8.91
C GLN A 12 -7.41 -4.72 9.13
N LEU A 13 -7.06 -5.61 8.19
CA LEU A 13 -5.84 -6.41 8.29
C LEU A 13 -4.56 -5.54 8.24
N LEU A 14 -4.56 -4.46 7.46
CA LEU A 14 -3.43 -3.52 7.40
C LEU A 14 -3.29 -2.70 8.69
N GLU A 15 -4.39 -2.27 9.28
CA GLU A 15 -4.41 -1.61 10.59
C GLU A 15 -3.92 -2.55 11.70
N GLU A 16 -4.36 -3.80 11.70
CA GLU A 16 -3.91 -4.82 12.65
C GLU A 16 -2.42 -5.11 12.51
N ARG A 17 -1.92 -5.25 11.28
CA ARG A 17 -0.48 -5.37 11.00
C ARG A 17 0.30 -4.21 11.62
N ALA A 18 -0.10 -2.97 11.32
CA ALA A 18 0.57 -1.77 11.84
C ALA A 18 0.55 -1.71 13.37
N ARG A 19 -0.56 -2.14 13.99
CA ARG A 19 -0.72 -2.21 15.44
C ARG A 19 0.23 -3.22 16.08
N TYR A 20 0.28 -4.46 15.56
CA TYR A 20 1.18 -5.49 16.08
C TYR A 20 2.66 -5.12 15.89
N GLU A 21 3.02 -4.56 14.72
CA GLU A 21 4.38 -4.05 14.48
C GLU A 21 4.75 -2.93 15.48
N SER A 22 3.84 -1.99 15.76
CA SER A 22 4.04 -0.93 16.76
C SER A 22 4.23 -1.50 18.17
N TRP A 23 3.43 -2.49 18.58
CA TRP A 23 3.56 -3.12 19.89
C TRP A 23 4.87 -3.90 20.04
N LEU A 24 5.31 -4.60 18.99
CA LEU A 24 6.61 -5.28 18.97
C LEU A 24 7.77 -4.27 19.07
N ALA A 25 7.71 -3.14 18.36
CA ALA A 25 8.72 -2.09 18.46
C ALA A 25 8.78 -1.45 19.86
N LYS A 26 7.62 -1.20 20.47
CA LYS A 26 7.52 -0.70 21.85
C LYS A 26 8.08 -1.72 22.85
N LEU A 27 7.78 -3.01 22.67
CA LEU A 27 8.28 -4.08 23.52
C LEU A 27 9.81 -4.21 23.45
N ALA A 28 10.40 -4.06 22.27
CA ALA A 28 11.84 -4.07 22.06
C ALA A 28 12.56 -2.88 22.73
N SER A 29 11.89 -1.73 22.83
CA SER A 29 12.43 -0.50 23.43
C SER A 29 12.13 -0.38 24.93
N ALA A 30 11.36 -1.31 25.51
CA ALA A 30 10.88 -1.20 26.89
C ALA A 30 11.99 -1.52 27.93
N PRO A 31 12.04 -0.78 29.06
CA PRO A 31 13.01 -1.02 30.13
C PRO A 31 12.98 -2.47 30.65
N VAL A 32 14.14 -3.03 31.01
CA VAL A 32 14.30 -4.42 31.50
C VAL A 32 13.86 -4.58 32.96
N SER A 33 12.73 -3.98 33.33
CA SER A 33 12.17 -4.08 34.68
C SER A 33 11.21 -5.28 34.84
N THR A 34 10.85 -5.94 33.74
CA THR A 34 9.91 -7.07 33.71
C THR A 34 10.64 -8.40 33.55
N SER A 35 10.09 -9.48 34.13
CA SER A 35 10.62 -10.84 33.98
C SER A 35 10.87 -11.19 32.50
N PRO A 36 12.06 -11.70 32.14
CA PRO A 36 12.40 -12.10 30.77
C PRO A 36 11.37 -13.09 30.18
N THR A 37 10.92 -14.05 30.98
CA THR A 37 9.94 -15.06 30.54
C THR A 37 8.59 -14.46 30.16
N VAL A 38 8.14 -13.42 30.87
CA VAL A 38 6.88 -12.74 30.55
C VAL A 38 7.02 -11.95 29.25
N ARG A 39 8.15 -11.26 29.07
CA ARG A 39 8.45 -10.52 27.84
C ARG A 39 8.48 -11.44 26.62
N GLU A 40 9.20 -12.55 26.69
CA GLU A 40 9.25 -13.55 25.61
C GLU A 40 7.87 -14.11 25.26
N ARG A 41 7.01 -14.33 26.27
CA ARG A 41 5.65 -14.83 26.04
C ARG A 41 4.79 -13.81 25.29
N VAL A 42 4.86 -12.53 25.67
CA VAL A 42 4.12 -11.45 25.00
C VAL A 42 4.65 -11.20 23.59
N GLU A 43 5.97 -11.21 23.41
CA GLU A 43 6.60 -11.10 22.09
C GLU A 43 6.12 -12.22 21.15
N ARG A 44 6.07 -13.45 21.64
CA ARG A 44 5.59 -14.62 20.88
C ARG A 44 4.12 -14.52 20.51
N ASP A 45 3.27 -14.05 21.43
CA ASP A 45 1.84 -13.82 21.14
C ASP A 45 1.67 -12.77 20.03
N TYR A 46 2.32 -11.61 20.14
CA TYR A 46 2.24 -10.57 19.11
C TYR A 46 2.81 -11.00 17.77
N ARG A 47 3.92 -11.74 17.75
CA ARG A 47 4.46 -12.33 16.51
C ARG A 47 3.50 -13.34 15.89
N GLY A 48 2.93 -14.24 16.68
CA GLY A 48 1.96 -15.22 16.18
C GLY A 48 0.73 -14.57 15.55
N ARG A 49 0.19 -13.50 16.18
CA ARG A 49 -0.92 -12.74 15.62
C ARG A 49 -0.52 -11.98 14.35
N LEU A 50 0.67 -11.37 14.32
CA LEU A 50 1.19 -10.71 13.13
C LEU A 50 1.35 -11.70 11.96
N GLU A 51 1.87 -12.90 12.21
CA GLU A 51 2.01 -13.95 11.21
C GLU A 51 0.66 -14.40 10.64
N GLN A 52 -0.37 -14.48 11.50
CA GLN A 52 -1.74 -14.79 11.07
C GLN A 52 -2.29 -13.69 10.14
N VAL A 53 -2.19 -12.42 10.54
CA VAL A 53 -2.62 -11.27 9.73
C VAL A 53 -1.88 -11.24 8.39
N MET A 54 -0.56 -11.42 8.39
CA MET A 54 0.22 -11.47 7.16
C MET A 54 -0.17 -12.64 6.25
N THR A 55 -0.58 -13.77 6.82
CA THR A 55 -1.07 -14.92 6.04
C THR A 55 -2.40 -14.60 5.38
N GLN A 56 -3.32 -13.95 6.07
CA GLN A 56 -4.57 -13.48 5.49
C GLN A 56 -4.31 -12.46 4.38
N LEU A 57 -3.46 -11.46 4.60
CA LEU A 57 -3.07 -10.48 3.59
C LEU A 57 -2.47 -11.14 2.34
N ARG A 58 -1.62 -12.17 2.48
CA ARG A 58 -1.08 -12.93 1.34
C ARG A 58 -2.16 -13.66 0.55
N THR A 59 -3.14 -14.27 1.22
CA THR A 59 -4.29 -14.91 0.56
C THR A 59 -5.11 -13.88 -0.22
N HIS A 60 -5.38 -12.71 0.38
CA HIS A 60 -6.05 -11.63 -0.33
C HIS A 60 -5.24 -11.15 -1.55
N ALA A 61 -3.92 -10.96 -1.40
CA ALA A 61 -3.05 -10.54 -2.49
C ALA A 61 -3.02 -11.56 -3.65
N GLU A 62 -3.02 -12.87 -3.36
CA GLU A 62 -3.13 -13.90 -4.39
C GLU A 62 -4.46 -13.82 -5.15
N SER A 63 -5.59 -13.70 -4.43
CA SER A 63 -6.90 -13.54 -5.05
C SER A 63 -6.97 -12.30 -5.94
N VAL A 64 -6.41 -11.17 -5.48
CA VAL A 64 -6.33 -9.93 -6.28
C VAL A 64 -5.46 -10.13 -7.51
N ARG A 65 -4.31 -10.81 -7.40
CA ARG A 65 -3.43 -11.11 -8.55
C ARG A 65 -4.13 -11.96 -9.61
N ILE A 66 -4.86 -12.99 -9.20
CA ILE A 66 -5.62 -13.86 -10.10
C ILE A 66 -6.70 -13.05 -10.83
N GLU A 67 -7.48 -12.26 -10.11
CA GLU A 67 -8.54 -11.44 -10.73
C GLU A 67 -7.95 -10.37 -11.65
N LEU A 68 -6.84 -9.73 -11.27
CA LEU A 68 -6.14 -8.76 -12.12
C LEU A 68 -5.68 -9.39 -13.44
N ALA A 69 -5.13 -10.60 -13.40
CA ALA A 69 -4.73 -11.33 -14.60
C ALA A 69 -5.93 -11.65 -15.50
N ARG A 70 -7.06 -12.05 -14.90
CA ARG A 70 -8.32 -12.29 -15.61
C ARG A 70 -8.85 -11.02 -16.28
N GLN A 71 -8.88 -9.90 -15.56
CA GLN A 71 -9.36 -8.63 -16.10
C GLN A 71 -8.46 -8.10 -17.22
N ARG A 72 -7.14 -8.23 -17.10
CA ARG A 72 -6.20 -7.88 -18.18
C ARG A 72 -6.44 -8.70 -19.44
N LYS A 73 -6.61 -10.02 -19.30
CA LYS A 73 -6.95 -10.88 -20.43
C LYS A 73 -8.27 -10.45 -21.08
N HIS A 74 -9.29 -10.18 -20.28
CA HIS A 74 -10.59 -9.73 -20.79
C HIS A 74 -10.49 -8.38 -21.52
N HIS A 75 -9.70 -7.45 -20.99
CA HIS A 75 -9.42 -6.16 -21.63
C HIS A 75 -8.75 -6.35 -23.00
N ASP A 76 -7.77 -7.24 -23.10
CA ASP A 76 -7.08 -7.51 -24.38
C ASP A 76 -8.01 -8.16 -25.41
N GLU A 77 -8.89 -9.07 -24.98
CA GLU A 77 -9.94 -9.66 -25.82
C GLU A 77 -10.89 -8.59 -26.37
N LEU A 78 -11.35 -7.65 -25.52
CA LEU A 78 -12.19 -6.53 -25.94
C LEU A 78 -11.47 -5.59 -26.91
N ARG A 79 -10.16 -5.35 -26.72
CA ARG A 79 -9.37 -4.51 -27.64
C ARG A 79 -9.26 -5.13 -29.02
N VAL A 80 -9.07 -6.45 -29.09
CA VAL A 80 -9.07 -7.18 -30.36
C VAL A 80 -10.44 -7.08 -31.03
N GLU A 81 -11.52 -7.29 -30.27
CA GLU A 81 -12.89 -7.16 -30.81
C GLU A 81 -13.16 -5.75 -31.33
N ARG A 82 -12.78 -4.72 -30.57
CA ARG A 82 -12.93 -3.30 -30.95
C ARG A 82 -12.13 -2.95 -32.20
N THR A 83 -10.91 -3.45 -32.32
CA THR A 83 -10.07 -3.25 -33.52
C THR A 83 -10.75 -3.87 -34.73
N LYS A 84 -11.21 -5.12 -34.61
CA LYS A 84 -11.93 -5.79 -35.70
C LYS A 84 -13.22 -5.06 -36.08
N ALA A 85 -14.01 -4.61 -35.10
CA ALA A 85 -15.23 -3.85 -35.37
C ALA A 85 -14.95 -2.52 -36.09
N GLN A 86 -13.80 -1.88 -35.81
CA GLN A 86 -13.36 -0.69 -36.52
C GLN A 86 -12.97 -1.02 -37.97
N GLU A 87 -12.21 -2.10 -38.18
CA GLU A 87 -11.84 -2.57 -39.52
C GLU A 87 -13.08 -2.90 -40.36
N ASP A 88 -14.05 -3.62 -39.78
CA ASP A 88 -15.33 -3.94 -40.43
C ASP A 88 -16.11 -2.66 -40.81
N PHE A 89 -16.09 -1.63 -39.95
CA PHE A 89 -16.72 -0.34 -40.23
C PHE A 89 -15.99 0.44 -41.34
N ASP A 90 -14.66 0.46 -41.31
CA ASP A 90 -13.83 1.13 -42.31
C ASP A 90 -14.02 0.49 -43.69
N GLU A 91 -14.10 -0.86 -43.76
CA GLU A 91 -14.42 -1.58 -44.99
C GLU A 91 -15.82 -1.19 -45.50
N ALA A 92 -16.84 -1.21 -44.64
CA ALA A 92 -18.19 -0.81 -45.02
C ALA A 92 -18.25 0.64 -45.50
N SER A 93 -17.49 1.54 -44.86
CA SER A 93 -17.37 2.94 -45.27
C SER A 93 -16.75 3.09 -46.66
N LEU A 94 -15.72 2.30 -46.97
CA LEU A 94 -15.13 2.27 -48.30
C LEU A 94 -16.12 1.77 -49.36
N ARG A 95 -16.85 0.69 -49.09
CA ARG A 95 -17.87 0.15 -50.01
C ARG A 95 -19.00 1.15 -50.26
N ASN A 96 -19.43 1.87 -49.22
CA ASN A 96 -20.35 3.00 -49.36
C ASN A 96 -19.80 4.08 -50.28
N ALA A 97 -18.53 4.47 -50.11
CA ALA A 97 -17.89 5.51 -50.92
C ALA A 97 -17.79 5.12 -52.40
N VAL A 98 -17.67 3.83 -52.69
CA VAL A 98 -17.72 3.27 -54.05
C VAL A 98 -19.16 3.22 -54.61
N GLY A 99 -20.17 3.43 -53.77
CA GLY A 99 -21.59 3.46 -54.15
C GLY A 99 -22.28 2.10 -54.07
N GLU A 100 -21.72 1.13 -53.31
CA GLU A 100 -22.34 -0.19 -53.15
C GLU A 100 -23.62 -0.17 -52.30
N TYR A 101 -23.82 0.86 -51.48
CA TYR A 101 -24.97 0.98 -50.59
C TYR A 101 -25.86 2.16 -50.98
N GLU A 102 -27.17 1.93 -50.92
CA GLU A 102 -28.14 3.00 -50.96
C GLU A 102 -28.09 3.84 -49.67
N PRO A 103 -28.47 5.13 -49.68
CA PRO A 103 -28.34 6.00 -48.52
C PRO A 103 -29.02 5.47 -47.25
N ALA A 104 -30.20 4.85 -47.38
CA ALA A 104 -30.91 4.27 -46.24
C ALA A 104 -30.26 2.99 -45.70
N GLU A 105 -29.57 2.23 -46.55
CA GLU A 105 -28.81 1.06 -46.15
C GLU A 105 -27.54 1.46 -45.42
N TRP A 106 -26.81 2.44 -45.95
CA TRP A 106 -25.62 2.98 -45.31
C TRP A 106 -25.91 3.53 -43.92
N THR A 107 -26.95 4.36 -43.76
CA THR A 107 -27.32 4.91 -42.44
C THR A 107 -27.51 3.81 -41.41
N ARG A 108 -28.20 2.72 -41.75
CA ARG A 108 -28.42 1.59 -40.84
C ARG A 108 -27.11 0.88 -40.46
N ILE A 109 -26.23 0.65 -41.44
CA ILE A 109 -24.93 0.00 -41.21
C ILE A 109 -24.07 0.89 -40.30
N ALA A 110 -23.99 2.19 -40.61
CA ALA A 110 -23.20 3.15 -39.86
C ALA A 110 -23.71 3.32 -38.42
N ASP A 111 -25.02 3.41 -38.23
CA ASP A 111 -25.63 3.52 -36.90
C ASP A 111 -25.33 2.26 -36.06
N ALA A 112 -25.49 1.07 -36.64
CA ALA A 112 -25.21 -0.19 -35.95
C ALA A 112 -23.73 -0.35 -35.59
N ALA A 113 -22.82 -0.01 -36.51
CA ALA A 113 -21.38 -0.04 -36.27
C ALA A 113 -20.96 0.96 -35.20
N THR A 114 -21.46 2.19 -35.27
CA THR A 114 -21.19 3.24 -34.28
C THR A 114 -21.68 2.84 -32.89
N ALA A 115 -22.90 2.29 -32.79
CA ALA A 115 -23.44 1.79 -31.53
C ALA A 115 -22.59 0.65 -30.96
N ARG A 116 -22.14 -0.28 -31.80
CA ARG A 116 -21.26 -1.39 -31.36
C ARG A 116 -19.90 -0.89 -30.88
N LEU A 117 -19.28 0.05 -31.60
CA LEU A 117 -18.00 0.64 -31.19
C LEU A 117 -18.14 1.37 -29.85
N ALA A 118 -19.22 2.12 -29.66
CA ALA A 118 -19.50 2.80 -28.39
C ALA A 118 -19.70 1.83 -27.22
N ASP A 119 -20.40 0.70 -27.43
CA ASP A 119 -20.52 -0.36 -26.41
C ASP A 119 -19.16 -0.95 -26.03
N LEU A 120 -18.34 -1.28 -27.03
CA LEU A 120 -17.00 -1.84 -26.81
C LEU A 120 -16.08 -0.88 -26.07
N ASP A 121 -16.08 0.41 -26.45
CA ASP A 121 -15.30 1.45 -25.76
C ASP A 121 -15.78 1.61 -24.30
N ALA A 122 -17.09 1.61 -24.03
CA ALA A 122 -17.63 1.69 -22.67
C ALA A 122 -17.27 0.47 -21.80
N ARG A 123 -17.23 -0.73 -22.39
CA ARG A 123 -16.79 -1.97 -21.73
C ARG A 123 -15.30 -1.93 -21.44
N LEU A 124 -14.48 -1.48 -22.39
CA LEU A 124 -13.04 -1.28 -22.20
C LEU A 124 -12.76 -0.34 -21.02
N ASP A 125 -13.44 0.81 -20.97
CA ASP A 125 -13.31 1.78 -19.89
C ASP A 125 -13.69 1.18 -18.52
N THR A 126 -14.74 0.36 -18.49
CA THR A 126 -15.17 -0.31 -17.26
C THR A 126 -14.12 -1.29 -16.76
N VAL A 127 -13.58 -2.13 -17.64
CA VAL A 127 -12.53 -3.08 -17.28
C VAL A 127 -11.24 -2.37 -16.90
N ALA A 128 -10.87 -1.29 -17.59
CA ALA A 128 -9.69 -0.49 -17.27
C ALA A 128 -9.77 0.13 -15.86
N ARG A 129 -10.94 0.65 -15.47
CA ARG A 129 -11.18 1.14 -14.09
C ARG A 129 -11.02 0.05 -13.05
N GLU A 130 -11.53 -1.16 -13.32
CA GLU A 130 -11.39 -2.28 -12.39
C GLU A 130 -9.94 -2.76 -12.29
N ILE A 131 -9.21 -2.82 -13.40
CA ILE A 131 -7.76 -3.11 -13.40
C ILE A 131 -7.01 -2.10 -12.53
N HIS A 132 -7.32 -0.80 -12.66
CA HIS A 132 -6.68 0.24 -11.85
C HIS A 132 -6.96 0.04 -10.37
N ARG A 133 -8.24 -0.14 -10.00
CA ARG A 133 -8.66 -0.40 -8.61
C ARG A 133 -7.96 -1.62 -8.01
N LEU A 134 -7.90 -2.74 -8.74
CA LEU A 134 -7.23 -3.96 -8.27
C LEU A 134 -5.72 -3.77 -8.12
N THR A 135 -5.11 -2.97 -9.00
CA THR A 135 -3.69 -2.60 -8.90
C THR A 135 -3.43 -1.76 -7.64
N ASP A 136 -4.30 -0.82 -7.31
CA ASP A 136 -4.19 -0.01 -6.08
C ASP A 136 -4.32 -0.88 -4.82
N VAL A 137 -5.27 -1.81 -4.80
CA VAL A 137 -5.43 -2.76 -3.70
C VAL A 137 -4.19 -3.63 -3.55
N GLN A 138 -3.61 -4.11 -4.66
CA GLN A 138 -2.38 -4.89 -4.62
C GLN A 138 -1.22 -4.07 -4.03
N ALA A 139 -1.04 -2.83 -4.49
CA ALA A 139 0.00 -1.93 -3.99
C ALA A 139 -0.17 -1.64 -2.49
N LEU A 140 -1.41 -1.47 -2.03
CA LEU A 140 -1.73 -1.25 -0.62
C LEU A 140 -1.28 -2.45 0.24
N VAL A 141 -1.56 -3.69 -0.21
CA VAL A 141 -1.14 -4.90 0.52
C VAL A 141 0.39 -5.08 0.52
N GLU A 142 1.06 -4.75 -0.59
CA GLU A 142 2.52 -4.87 -0.73
C GLU A 142 3.27 -3.77 0.03
N SER A 143 2.64 -2.63 0.27
CA SER A 143 3.27 -1.51 0.97
C SER A 143 3.66 -1.88 2.42
N LYS A 144 4.84 -1.43 2.85
CA LYS A 144 5.28 -1.50 4.24
C LYS A 144 4.71 -0.28 4.98
N PRO A 145 4.15 -0.43 6.20
CA PRO A 145 3.68 0.72 6.94
C PRO A 145 4.85 1.70 7.16
N PRO A 146 4.58 3.01 7.06
CA PRO A 146 5.59 4.03 7.33
C PRO A 146 6.13 3.83 8.75
N ALA A 147 7.45 3.88 8.89
CA ALA A 147 8.08 3.83 10.19
C ALA A 147 7.49 4.96 11.07
N PRO A 148 7.12 4.69 12.34
CA PRO A 148 6.63 5.73 13.22
C PRO A 148 7.68 6.87 13.26
N PRO A 149 7.24 8.15 13.28
CA PRO A 149 8.16 9.27 13.34
C PRO A 149 9.08 9.07 14.53
N ALA A 150 10.38 9.01 14.26
CA ALA A 150 11.40 8.92 15.29
C ALA A 150 11.12 10.03 16.30
N ALA A 151 10.89 9.65 17.56
CA ALA A 151 10.78 10.60 18.65
C ALA A 151 11.98 11.54 18.56
N ALA A 152 11.70 12.85 18.52
CA ALA A 152 12.72 13.89 18.42
C ALA A 152 13.84 13.61 19.44
N PRO A 153 15.13 13.83 19.08
CA PRO A 153 16.22 13.59 20.00
C PRO A 153 15.96 14.37 21.28
N ALA A 154 15.94 13.67 22.42
CA ALA A 154 15.89 14.29 23.73
C ALA A 154 17.03 15.32 23.77
N ALA A 155 16.67 16.59 23.95
CA ALA A 155 17.63 17.68 24.09
C ALA A 155 18.64 17.27 25.18
N ALA A 156 19.92 17.26 24.79
CA ALA A 156 21.03 17.03 25.69
C ALA A 156 20.89 17.97 26.89
N GLN A 157 20.84 17.40 28.09
CA GLN A 157 20.86 18.20 29.31
C GLN A 157 22.17 19.00 29.35
N PRO A 158 22.11 20.34 29.58
CA PRO A 158 23.32 21.14 29.70
C PRO A 158 24.12 20.70 30.92
N THR A 159 25.40 20.40 30.70
CA THR A 159 26.39 20.08 31.73
C THR A 159 26.53 21.28 32.69
N PRO A 160 26.53 21.07 34.01
CA PRO A 160 26.75 22.17 34.95
C PRO A 160 28.20 22.70 34.83
N PRO A 161 28.41 24.02 34.96
CA PRO A 161 29.72 24.65 34.83
C PRO A 161 30.68 24.23 35.96
N PRO A 162 32.00 24.19 35.70
CA PRO A 162 33.00 23.80 36.69
C PRO A 162 33.14 24.89 37.77
N GLN A 163 33.17 24.45 39.03
CA GLN A 163 33.46 25.32 40.18
C GLN A 163 34.91 25.82 40.12
N PRO A 164 35.19 27.09 40.45
CA PRO A 164 36.55 27.63 40.50
C PRO A 164 37.32 27.08 41.69
N ALA A 165 38.53 26.59 41.42
CA ALA A 165 39.50 26.14 42.40
C ALA A 165 39.93 27.29 43.32
N VAL A 166 39.88 27.05 44.63
CA VAL A 166 40.37 27.93 45.67
C VAL A 166 41.89 28.09 45.52
N ALA A 167 42.35 29.31 45.27
CA ALA A 167 43.77 29.66 45.26
C ALA A 167 44.31 29.64 46.70
N ALA A 168 45.20 28.69 46.99
CA ALA A 168 46.01 28.68 48.20
C ALA A 168 47.07 29.77 48.10
N VAL A 169 47.09 30.69 49.07
CA VAL A 169 48.13 31.71 49.24
C VAL A 169 49.10 31.21 50.33
N PRO A 170 50.39 30.97 50.05
CA PRO A 170 51.37 30.65 51.08
C PRO A 170 52.03 31.94 51.60
N GLY A 171 52.05 32.14 52.91
CA GLY A 171 52.75 33.27 53.52
C GLY A 171 53.09 33.01 54.98
N LEU A 172 54.34 32.64 55.24
CA LEU A 172 55.06 32.96 56.48
C LEU A 172 56.56 32.65 56.31
N PRO A 173 57.46 33.65 56.38
CA PRO A 173 58.89 33.41 56.53
C PRO A 173 59.27 33.31 58.02
N THR A 174 59.94 32.21 58.38
CA THR A 174 60.65 32.03 59.67
C THR A 174 62.05 32.65 59.56
N ILE A 175 62.39 33.53 60.50
CA ILE A 175 63.73 34.11 60.71
C ILE A 175 64.52 33.19 61.67
N PRO A 176 65.77 32.79 61.37
CA PRO A 176 66.64 32.09 62.32
C PRO A 176 67.49 33.06 63.18
N PRO A 177 67.97 32.64 64.37
CA PRO A 177 68.61 33.54 65.35
C PRO A 177 70.14 33.57 65.23
N VAL A 178 70.73 34.75 65.49
CA VAL A 178 72.00 35.01 66.20
C VAL A 178 71.86 36.33 66.95
#